data_AF-A0A2H4RJJ6-F1
#
_entry.id   AF-A0A2H4RJJ6-F1
#
_cell.length_a   1.000
_cell.length_b   1.000
_cell.length_c   1.000
_cell.angle_alpha   90.00
_cell.angle_beta   90.00
_cell.angle_gamma   90.00
#
_symmetry.space_group_name_H-M   'P 1'
#
loop_
_entity.id
_entity.type
_entity.pdbx_description
1 polymer ?
#
loop_
_entity_poly.entity_id
_entity_poly.type
_entity_poly.pdbx_seq_one_letter_code
_entity_poly.pdbx_strand_id
1 'polypeptide(L)'
;VAVGAAIQGGVFTSDVKDVLLLDVTPLSLGIETLGGVFTKLITRNTTIPTKKSQVFSTAADGQTQVEIKVFQGEREMALDNKILGQFTLVGIPPAPRGIPQIEVTFDIDANGIVHVSARDRGTGKEQQIVIRSSGGLSKDDIENMVRQAEQFAEEDRRKKEVIEAVNQAEGIIHDAETKMEEYKSQLPEQDCQNLKEKIAKTREVLVNKDNVTSQAIRDAMGELQQASL
;
A
#
# COMPACT_ATOMS: atom_id res chain seq x y z
N VAL A 1 -4.39 9.44 -13.32
CA VAL A 1 -3.48 8.88 -12.28
C VAL A 1 -2.75 7.65 -12.80
N ALA A 2 -3.43 6.55 -13.15
CA ALA A 2 -2.79 5.31 -13.63
C ALA A 2 -1.82 5.51 -14.81
N VAL A 3 -2.21 6.30 -15.82
CA VAL A 3 -1.34 6.64 -16.97
C VAL A 3 -0.06 7.38 -16.53
N GLY A 4 -0.16 8.30 -15.57
CA GLY A 4 0.99 9.02 -15.02
C GLY A 4 1.95 8.10 -14.26
N ALA A 5 1.42 7.16 -13.49
CA ALA A 5 2.22 6.14 -12.81
C ALA A 5 2.95 5.22 -13.82
N ALA A 6 2.31 4.85 -14.92
CA ALA A 6 2.95 4.07 -15.99
C ALA A 6 4.09 4.84 -16.66
N ILE A 7 3.90 6.14 -16.93
CA ILE A 7 4.97 7.01 -17.46
C ILE A 7 6.13 7.12 -16.45
N GLN A 8 5.84 7.29 -15.16
CA GLN A 8 6.86 7.32 -14.11
C GLN A 8 7.65 6.01 -14.02
N GLY A 9 6.99 4.87 -14.18
CA GLY A 9 7.65 3.57 -14.29
C GLY A 9 8.61 3.50 -15.48
N GLY A 10 8.20 4.00 -16.64
CA GLY A 10 9.04 4.06 -17.85
C GLY A 10 10.24 5.02 -17.73
N VAL A 11 10.15 6.05 -16.91
CA VAL A 11 11.29 6.93 -16.57
C VAL A 11 12.31 6.18 -15.71
N PHE A 12 11.87 5.37 -14.74
CA PHE A 12 12.77 4.56 -13.92
C PHE A 12 13.50 3.47 -14.71
N THR A 13 12.86 2.89 -15.73
CA THR A 13 13.48 1.88 -16.62
C THR A 13 14.30 2.47 -17.76
N SER A 14 14.40 3.80 -17.87
CA SER A 14 15.08 4.54 -18.96
C SER A 14 14.44 4.39 -20.35
N ASP A 15 13.20 3.88 -20.44
CA ASP A 15 12.44 3.77 -21.69
C ASP A 15 11.90 5.14 -22.15
N VAL A 16 11.69 6.06 -21.21
CA VAL A 16 11.27 7.44 -21.46
C VAL A 16 12.42 8.38 -21.10
N LYS A 17 12.94 9.10 -22.10
CA LYS A 17 13.98 10.13 -21.93
C LYS A 17 13.36 11.52 -21.88
N ASP A 18 14.06 12.46 -21.24
CA ASP A 18 13.72 13.89 -21.17
C ASP A 18 12.45 14.27 -20.39
N VAL A 19 12.08 13.48 -19.39
CA VAL A 19 11.04 13.83 -18.41
C VAL A 19 11.69 14.02 -17.04
N LEU A 20 11.67 15.27 -16.54
CA LEU A 20 12.09 15.60 -15.17
C LEU A 20 10.85 15.85 -14.32
N LEU A 21 10.60 14.98 -13.34
CA LEU A 21 9.55 15.19 -12.34
C LEU A 21 10.15 15.90 -11.13
N LEU A 22 9.55 17.02 -10.76
CA LEU A 22 9.87 17.75 -9.53
C LEU A 22 8.63 17.72 -8.64
N ASP A 23 8.68 16.89 -7.61
CA ASP A 23 7.62 16.84 -6.59
C ASP A 23 7.92 17.84 -5.46
N VAL A 24 6.93 18.11 -4.61
CA VAL A 24 7.02 19.09 -3.53
C VAL A 24 6.43 18.57 -2.22
N THR A 25 6.97 19.00 -1.08
CA THR A 25 6.34 18.71 0.22
C THR A 25 5.03 19.51 0.39
N PRO A 26 3.89 18.88 0.75
CA PRO A 26 2.60 19.57 0.79
C PRO A 26 2.43 20.53 1.99
N LEU A 27 3.18 20.32 3.06
CA LEU A 27 3.08 21.08 4.31
C LEU A 27 4.48 21.41 4.85
N SER A 28 4.58 22.50 5.62
CA SER A 28 5.83 22.85 6.28
C SER A 28 6.16 21.83 7.37
N LEU A 29 7.45 21.53 7.49
CA LEU A 29 8.03 20.66 8.50
C LEU A 29 8.93 21.49 9.42
N GLY A 30 8.86 21.18 10.71
CA GLY A 30 9.59 21.92 11.71
C GLY A 30 9.61 21.21 13.05
N ILE A 31 10.15 21.91 14.05
CA ILE A 31 10.27 21.41 15.41
C ILE A 31 9.63 22.37 16.41
N GLU A 32 9.28 21.84 17.57
CA GLU A 32 8.95 22.65 18.75
C GLU A 32 10.23 23.26 19.34
N THR A 33 10.26 24.58 19.45
CA THR A 33 11.30 25.33 20.16
C THR A 33 10.79 25.87 21.50
N LEU A 34 11.70 26.46 22.30
CA LEU A 34 11.35 27.08 23.58
C LEU A 34 10.13 28.01 23.44
N GLY A 35 9.17 27.89 24.37
CA GLY A 35 7.92 28.65 24.34
C GLY A 35 6.80 27.99 23.53
N GLY A 36 6.99 26.74 23.05
CA GLY A 36 5.97 26.00 22.30
C GLY A 36 5.76 26.51 20.87
N VAL A 37 6.71 27.30 20.36
CA VAL A 37 6.65 27.90 19.02
C VAL A 37 7.07 26.85 17.99
N PHE A 38 6.35 26.81 16.86
CA PHE A 38 6.68 25.98 15.72
C PHE A 38 7.71 26.68 14.84
N THR A 39 8.96 26.21 14.90
CA THR A 39 10.03 26.72 14.03
C THR A 39 10.09 25.87 12.77
N LYS A 40 9.71 26.47 11.63
CA LYS A 40 9.72 25.84 10.30
C LYS A 40 11.16 25.70 9.79
N LEU A 41 11.56 24.49 9.42
CA LEU A 41 12.86 24.22 8.77
C LEU A 41 12.72 24.04 7.26
N ILE A 42 11.64 23.38 6.83
CA ILE A 42 11.30 23.23 5.42
C ILE A 42 9.89 23.77 5.23
N THR A 43 9.73 24.73 4.32
CA THR A 43 8.42 25.33 4.03
C THR A 43 7.60 24.43 3.11
N ARG A 44 6.27 24.54 3.17
CA ARG A 44 5.38 23.91 2.18
C ARG A 44 5.77 24.28 0.75
N ASN A 45 5.44 23.39 -0.18
CA ASN A 45 5.76 23.49 -1.60
C ASN A 45 7.25 23.56 -1.91
N THR A 46 8.13 23.18 -0.97
CA THR A 46 9.56 23.01 -1.27
C THR A 46 9.76 21.77 -2.12
N THR A 47 10.50 21.91 -3.21
CA THR A 47 10.85 20.79 -4.11
C THR A 47 11.64 19.72 -3.37
N ILE A 48 11.28 18.46 -3.60
CA ILE A 48 11.97 17.28 -3.06
C ILE A 48 12.72 16.54 -4.18
N PRO A 49 13.86 15.87 -3.89
CA PRO A 49 14.49 15.73 -2.58
C PRO A 49 15.14 17.03 -2.08
N THR A 50 15.12 17.25 -0.77
CA THR A 50 15.70 18.46 -0.15
C THR A 50 16.22 18.20 1.25
N LYS A 51 17.24 18.96 1.64
CA LYS A 51 17.90 18.86 2.94
C LYS A 51 18.10 20.24 3.55
N LYS A 52 17.73 20.38 4.83
CA LYS A 52 17.91 21.60 5.61
C LYS A 52 18.43 21.26 7.00
N SER A 53 19.46 21.98 7.42
CA SER A 53 20.06 21.85 8.74
C SER A 53 20.04 23.19 9.46
N GLN A 54 19.70 23.18 10.74
CA GLN A 54 19.70 24.37 11.57
C GLN A 54 20.23 24.04 12.96
N VAL A 55 21.05 24.94 13.50
CA VAL A 55 21.65 24.80 14.83
C VAL A 55 20.72 25.40 15.87
N PHE A 56 20.39 24.60 16.87
CA PHE A 56 19.67 24.96 18.07
C PHE A 56 20.57 24.80 19.30
N SER A 57 20.08 25.22 20.46
CA SER A 57 20.78 25.07 21.73
C SER A 57 19.82 24.62 22.83
N THR A 58 20.38 24.17 23.96
CA THR A 58 19.62 23.83 25.17
C THR A 58 18.79 25.00 25.70
N ALA A 59 17.64 24.66 26.27
CA ALA A 59 16.66 25.58 26.84
C ALA A 59 16.97 25.93 28.31
N ALA A 60 17.71 25.06 29.01
CA ALA A 60 18.02 25.20 30.44
C ALA A 60 19.52 24.92 30.73
N ASP A 61 20.00 25.48 31.83
CA ASP A 61 21.36 25.27 32.32
C ASP A 61 21.56 23.82 32.79
N GLY A 62 22.69 23.21 32.43
CA GLY A 62 23.03 21.85 32.85
C GLY A 62 22.20 20.75 32.18
N GLN A 63 21.43 21.08 31.13
CA GLN A 63 20.59 20.14 30.40
C GLN A 63 21.45 19.08 29.68
N THR A 64 21.29 17.80 30.08
CA THR A 64 22.07 16.67 29.55
C THR A 64 21.35 15.89 28.44
N GLN A 65 20.10 16.23 28.16
CA GLN A 65 19.28 15.65 27.10
C GLN A 65 18.37 16.70 26.46
N VAL A 66 18.14 16.61 25.16
CA VAL A 66 17.19 17.47 24.43
C VAL A 66 16.16 16.61 23.73
N GLU A 67 14.89 16.90 23.97
CA GLU A 67 13.76 16.29 23.27
C GLU A 67 13.47 17.11 22.01
N ILE A 68 13.51 16.44 20.85
CA ILE A 68 13.13 17.01 19.56
C ILE A 68 11.77 16.44 19.19
N LYS A 69 10.76 17.30 19.15
CA LYS A 69 9.43 16.96 18.64
C LYS A 69 9.25 17.54 17.25
N VAL A 70 8.88 16.68 16.31
CA VAL A 70 8.74 17.01 14.89
C VAL A 70 7.27 17.19 14.55
N PHE A 71 6.96 18.31 13.89
CA PHE A 71 5.60 18.67 13.52
C PHE A 71 5.49 18.97 12.03
N GLN A 72 4.28 18.79 11.52
CA GLN A 72 3.85 19.16 10.19
C GLN A 72 2.63 20.08 10.27
N GLY A 73 2.70 21.23 9.61
CA GLY A 73 1.58 22.17 9.55
C GLY A 73 2.02 23.60 9.30
N GLU A 74 1.07 24.54 9.43
CA GLU A 74 1.29 25.95 9.10
C GLU A 74 1.05 26.91 10.26
N ARG A 75 0.56 26.42 11.41
CA ARG A 75 0.23 27.25 12.57
C ARG A 75 1.50 27.64 13.32
N GLU A 76 1.48 28.80 13.97
CA GLU A 76 2.65 29.36 14.69
C GLU A 76 3.00 28.58 15.97
N MET A 77 2.02 27.95 16.61
CA MET A 77 2.22 27.15 17.82
C MET A 77 2.40 25.67 17.47
N ALA A 78 3.35 24.98 18.10
CA ALA A 78 3.65 23.58 17.80
C ALA A 78 2.47 22.64 18.11
N LEU A 79 1.81 22.84 19.25
CA LEU A 79 0.67 22.04 19.71
C LEU A 79 -0.55 22.09 18.77
N ASP A 80 -0.61 23.13 17.96
CA ASP A 80 -1.68 23.39 17.00
C ASP A 80 -1.43 22.74 15.63
N ASN A 81 -0.27 22.10 15.46
CA ASN A 81 0.12 21.38 14.25
C ASN A 81 0.10 19.86 14.48
N LYS A 82 0.22 19.07 13.41
CA LYS A 82 0.24 17.62 13.49
C LYS A 82 1.61 17.15 13.99
N ILE A 83 1.65 16.47 15.14
CA ILE A 83 2.86 15.77 15.57
C ILE A 83 3.11 14.57 14.66
N LEU A 84 4.35 14.45 14.19
CA LEU A 84 4.81 13.36 13.35
C LEU A 84 5.61 12.33 14.14
N GLY A 85 6.39 12.79 15.12
CA GLY A 85 7.21 11.94 15.96
C GLY A 85 8.05 12.76 16.92
N GLN A 86 8.68 12.08 17.86
CA GLN A 86 9.60 12.69 18.81
C GLN A 86 10.74 11.74 19.14
N PHE A 87 11.89 12.31 19.45
CA PHE A 87 13.07 11.55 19.88
C PHE A 87 13.93 12.41 20.79
N THR A 88 14.73 11.75 21.63
CA THR A 88 15.57 12.42 22.63
C THR A 88 17.03 12.19 22.30
N LEU A 89 17.77 13.29 22.14
CA LEU A 89 19.23 13.26 22.08
C LEU A 89 19.77 13.27 23.50
N VAL A 90 20.42 12.17 23.91
CA VAL A 90 20.96 11.99 25.27
C VAL A 90 22.48 12.12 25.30
N GLY A 91 23.00 12.54 26.44
CA GLY A 91 24.43 12.54 26.71
C GLY A 91 25.16 13.81 26.25
N ILE A 92 24.45 14.94 26.29
CA ILE A 92 25.01 16.28 26.14
C ILE A 92 25.76 16.64 27.44
N PRO A 93 26.98 17.18 27.38
CA PRO A 93 27.71 17.62 28.57
C PRO A 93 26.96 18.75 29.29
N PRO A 94 26.91 18.77 30.63
CA PRO A 94 26.33 19.88 31.38
C PRO A 94 27.03 21.20 31.02
N ALA A 95 26.29 22.13 30.44
CA ALA A 95 26.77 23.46 30.08
C ALA A 95 25.68 24.51 30.35
N PRO A 96 26.04 25.79 30.53
CA PRO A 96 25.07 26.89 30.50
C PRO A 96 24.18 26.86 29.25
N ARG A 97 22.94 27.32 29.38
CA ARG A 97 22.02 27.44 28.24
C ARG A 97 22.64 28.29 27.14
N GLY A 98 22.33 27.97 25.89
CA GLY A 98 22.86 28.70 24.73
C GLY A 98 24.23 28.23 24.23
N ILE A 99 24.95 27.38 24.98
CA ILE A 99 26.30 26.92 24.61
C ILE A 99 26.29 25.63 23.78
N PRO A 100 25.56 24.56 24.15
CA PRO A 100 25.51 23.34 23.34
C PRO A 100 24.97 23.62 21.94
N GLN A 101 25.67 23.15 20.91
CA GLN A 101 25.26 23.35 19.51
C GLN A 101 24.66 22.07 18.95
N ILE A 102 23.34 22.03 18.88
CA ILE A 102 22.58 20.86 18.41
C ILE A 102 22.13 21.17 16.99
N GLU A 103 22.79 20.54 16.02
CA GLU A 103 22.41 20.63 14.63
C GLU A 103 21.26 19.65 14.36
N VAL A 104 20.08 20.19 14.05
CA VAL A 104 18.93 19.40 13.62
C VAL A 104 18.85 19.46 12.11
N THR A 105 18.82 18.30 11.47
CA THR A 105 18.78 18.12 10.03
C THR A 105 17.50 17.43 9.62
N PHE A 106 16.79 18.02 8.67
CA PHE A 106 15.66 17.44 7.98
C PHE A 106 16.10 17.08 6.56
N ASP A 107 15.89 15.83 6.18
CA ASP A 107 16.17 15.30 4.85
C ASP A 107 14.90 14.63 4.33
N ILE A 108 14.39 15.10 3.20
CA ILE A 108 13.22 14.54 2.53
C ILE A 108 13.67 13.86 1.26
N ASP A 109 13.41 12.57 1.15
CA ASP A 109 13.75 11.78 -0.04
C ASP A 109 12.76 12.03 -1.20
N ALA A 110 13.05 11.42 -2.35
CA ALA A 110 12.19 11.51 -3.53
C ALA A 110 10.81 10.82 -3.35
N ASN A 111 10.63 10.01 -2.31
CA ASN A 111 9.37 9.34 -1.97
C ASN A 111 8.55 10.13 -0.93
N GLY A 112 9.08 11.26 -0.44
CA GLY A 112 8.45 12.04 0.64
C GLY A 112 8.64 11.44 2.04
N ILE A 113 9.56 10.50 2.23
CA ILE A 113 9.96 10.00 3.55
C ILE A 113 10.85 11.04 4.21
N VAL A 114 10.52 11.39 5.46
CA VAL A 114 11.22 12.43 6.21
C VAL A 114 12.19 11.77 7.19
N HIS A 115 13.47 12.03 7.01
CA HIS A 115 14.54 11.68 7.93
C HIS A 115 14.88 12.90 8.77
N VAL A 116 14.75 12.78 10.09
CA VAL A 116 15.14 13.85 11.01
C VAL A 116 16.25 13.35 11.90
N SER A 117 17.40 14.02 11.86
CA SER A 117 18.52 13.74 12.75
C SER A 117 18.87 14.96 13.59
N ALA A 118 19.34 14.73 14.80
CA ALA A 118 19.90 15.75 15.67
C ALA A 118 21.28 15.32 16.12
N ARG A 119 22.27 16.18 15.89
CA ARG A 119 23.67 15.94 16.23
C ARG A 119 24.20 17.05 17.11
N ASP A 120 24.76 16.70 18.26
CA ASP A 120 25.55 17.64 19.05
C ASP A 120 26.92 17.82 18.38
N ARG A 121 27.25 19.05 17.96
CA ARG A 121 28.52 19.38 17.32
C ARG A 121 29.71 19.28 18.28
N GLY A 122 29.48 19.39 19.59
CA GLY A 122 30.53 19.29 20.60
C GLY A 122 30.98 17.84 20.83
N THR A 123 30.03 16.94 21.07
CA THR A 123 30.33 15.52 21.35
C THR A 123 30.31 14.62 20.12
N GLY A 124 29.72 15.07 19.01
CA GLY A 124 29.49 14.26 17.81
C GLY A 124 28.37 13.22 17.97
N LYS A 125 27.70 13.14 19.12
CA LYS A 125 26.58 12.22 19.34
C LYS A 125 25.41 12.62 18.45
N GLU A 126 24.79 11.63 17.83
CA GLU A 126 23.67 11.80 16.94
C GLU A 126 22.53 10.87 17.36
N GLN A 127 21.31 11.35 17.20
CA GLN A 127 20.11 10.53 17.24
C GLN A 127 19.22 10.91 16.08
N GLN A 128 18.52 9.93 15.51
CA GLN A 128 17.64 10.16 14.38
C GLN A 128 16.34 9.38 14.49
N ILE A 129 15.32 9.88 13.79
CA ILE A 129 14.04 9.23 13.60
C ILE A 129 13.70 9.24 12.11
N VAL A 130 13.11 8.13 11.64
CA VAL A 130 12.54 8.04 10.29
C VAL A 130 11.03 8.17 10.42
N ILE A 131 10.50 9.26 9.89
CA ILE A 131 9.06 9.53 9.91
C ILE A 131 8.49 9.08 8.57
N ARG A 132 7.68 8.03 8.65
CA ARG A 132 6.82 7.59 7.55
C ARG A 132 5.45 8.21 7.78
N SER A 133 4.80 8.73 6.74
CA SER A 133 3.41 9.19 6.82
C SER A 133 2.58 8.14 7.55
N SER A 134 2.00 8.54 8.67
CA SER A 134 1.58 7.73 9.81
C SER A 134 0.34 6.84 9.58
N GLY A 135 0.32 6.10 8.48
CA GLY A 135 -0.73 5.12 8.14
C GLY A 135 -0.17 3.78 7.63
N GLY A 136 1.13 3.56 7.72
CA GLY A 136 1.78 2.34 7.26
C GLY A 136 1.87 1.28 8.35
N LEU A 137 1.61 0.03 7.95
CA LEU A 137 1.91 -1.19 8.68
C LEU A 137 3.39 -1.21 9.10
N SER A 138 3.69 -1.77 10.28
CA SER A 138 5.08 -2.02 10.65
C SER A 138 5.71 -3.05 9.70
N LYS A 139 7.04 -3.17 9.68
CA LYS A 139 7.71 -4.21 8.87
C LYS A 139 7.22 -5.61 9.27
N ASP A 140 7.03 -5.84 10.56
CA ASP A 140 6.56 -7.12 11.09
C ASP A 140 5.11 -7.40 10.66
N ASP A 141 4.26 -6.38 10.65
CA ASP A 141 2.88 -6.51 10.14
C ASP A 141 2.87 -6.84 8.63
N ILE A 142 3.74 -6.20 7.85
CA ILE A 142 3.87 -6.47 6.40
C ILE A 142 4.32 -7.92 6.18
N GLU A 143 5.34 -8.38 6.88
CA GLU A 143 5.85 -9.76 6.75
C GLU A 143 4.79 -10.80 7.16
N ASN A 144 4.03 -10.53 8.22
CA ASN A 144 2.93 -11.39 8.64
C ASN A 144 1.80 -11.44 7.60
N MET A 145 1.44 -10.29 7.01
CA MET A 145 0.41 -10.24 5.96
C MET A 145 0.85 -10.95 4.68
N VAL A 146 2.11 -10.80 4.27
CA VAL A 146 2.66 -11.53 3.11
C VAL A 146 2.63 -13.03 3.37
N ARG A 147 3.08 -13.48 4.54
CA ARG A 147 3.05 -14.89 4.91
C ARG A 147 1.64 -15.46 4.94
N GLN A 148 0.66 -14.72 5.46
CA GLN A 148 -0.74 -15.12 5.45
C GLN A 148 -1.26 -15.22 4.00
N ALA A 149 -0.99 -14.23 3.15
CA ALA A 149 -1.40 -14.27 1.76
C ALA A 149 -0.80 -15.49 1.01
N GLU A 150 0.45 -15.83 1.27
CA GLU A 150 1.09 -17.03 0.70
C GLU A 150 0.46 -18.34 1.21
N GLN A 151 0.07 -18.40 2.49
CA GLN A 151 -0.60 -19.57 3.08
C GLN A 151 -1.96 -19.83 2.45
N PHE A 152 -2.71 -18.78 2.13
CA PHE A 152 -4.04 -18.89 1.51
C PHE A 152 -4.02 -18.93 -0.01
N ALA A 153 -2.89 -18.62 -0.67
CA ALA A 153 -2.77 -18.56 -2.12
C ALA A 153 -3.22 -19.85 -2.84
N GLU A 154 -2.91 -21.01 -2.27
CA GLU A 154 -3.31 -22.31 -2.83
C GLU A 154 -4.81 -22.57 -2.68
N GLU A 155 -5.41 -22.18 -1.55
CA GLU A 155 -6.85 -22.30 -1.31
C GLU A 155 -7.63 -21.35 -2.21
N ASP A 156 -7.16 -20.11 -2.35
CA ASP A 156 -7.72 -19.11 -3.24
C ASP A 156 -7.63 -19.54 -4.71
N ARG A 157 -6.51 -20.16 -5.12
CA ARG A 157 -6.39 -20.74 -6.47
C ARG A 157 -7.45 -21.81 -6.72
N ARG A 158 -7.65 -22.73 -5.78
CA ARG A 158 -8.67 -23.78 -5.89
C ARG A 158 -10.09 -23.21 -5.96
N LYS A 159 -10.41 -22.25 -5.08
CA LYS A 159 -11.71 -21.56 -5.11
C LYS A 159 -11.93 -20.86 -6.45
N LYS A 160 -10.92 -20.17 -6.96
CA LYS A 160 -10.97 -19.52 -8.27
C LYS A 160 -11.21 -20.52 -9.40
N GLU A 161 -10.50 -21.65 -9.41
CA GLU A 161 -10.70 -22.71 -10.42
C GLU A 161 -12.12 -23.30 -10.39
N VAL A 162 -12.70 -23.48 -9.20
CA VAL A 162 -14.09 -23.94 -9.05
C VAL A 162 -15.07 -22.90 -9.59
N ILE A 163 -14.90 -21.63 -9.21
CA ILE A 163 -15.78 -20.54 -9.66
C ILE A 163 -15.70 -20.36 -11.19
N GLU A 164 -14.50 -20.43 -11.77
CA GLU A 164 -14.32 -20.37 -13.22
C GLU A 164 -15.01 -21.53 -13.93
N ALA A 165 -14.90 -22.76 -13.40
CA ALA A 165 -15.60 -23.92 -13.94
C ALA A 165 -17.12 -23.79 -13.83
N VAL A 166 -17.64 -23.25 -12.71
CA VAL A 166 -19.07 -22.97 -12.53
C VAL A 166 -19.57 -21.98 -13.57
N ASN A 167 -18.88 -20.85 -13.74
CA ASN A 167 -19.27 -19.81 -14.71
C ASN A 167 -19.25 -20.34 -16.15
N GLN A 168 -18.26 -21.18 -16.51
CA GLN A 168 -18.20 -21.81 -17.82
C GLN A 168 -19.36 -22.79 -18.04
N ALA A 169 -19.66 -23.63 -17.04
CA ALA A 169 -20.77 -24.58 -17.11
C ALA A 169 -22.13 -23.88 -17.18
N GLU A 170 -22.34 -22.80 -16.42
CA GLU A 170 -23.55 -21.97 -16.51
C GLU A 170 -23.73 -21.35 -17.89
N GLY A 171 -22.64 -20.84 -18.48
CA GLY A 171 -22.64 -20.32 -19.85
C GLY A 171 -23.04 -21.39 -20.87
N ILE A 172 -22.46 -22.59 -20.78
CA ILE A 172 -22.78 -23.71 -21.69
C ILE A 172 -24.22 -24.20 -21.50
N ILE A 173 -24.72 -24.26 -20.26
CA ILE A 173 -26.13 -24.58 -19.99
C ILE A 173 -27.03 -23.57 -20.67
N HIS A 174 -26.74 -22.27 -20.52
CA HIS A 174 -27.54 -21.22 -21.12
C HIS A 174 -27.53 -21.28 -22.66
N ASP A 175 -26.37 -21.52 -23.26
CA ASP A 175 -26.23 -21.69 -24.71
C ASP A 175 -26.98 -22.93 -25.21
N ALA A 176 -26.88 -24.05 -24.47
CA ALA A 176 -27.58 -25.29 -24.80
C ALA A 176 -29.10 -25.15 -24.67
N GLU A 177 -29.59 -24.46 -23.63
CA GLU A 177 -31.01 -24.16 -23.45
C GLU A 177 -31.55 -23.27 -24.57
N THR A 178 -30.80 -22.22 -24.94
CA THR A 178 -31.16 -21.32 -26.04
C THR A 178 -31.25 -22.06 -27.37
N LYS A 179 -30.20 -22.82 -27.73
CA LYS A 179 -30.16 -23.61 -28.96
C LYS A 179 -31.25 -24.68 -29.01
N MET A 180 -31.52 -25.35 -27.88
CA MET A 180 -32.57 -26.35 -27.81
C MET A 180 -33.95 -25.75 -28.08
N GLU A 181 -34.23 -24.53 -27.60
CA GLU A 181 -35.51 -23.86 -27.85
C GLU A 181 -35.61 -23.34 -29.30
N GLU A 182 -34.50 -22.84 -29.88
CA GLU A 182 -34.44 -22.37 -31.27
C GLU A 182 -34.61 -23.51 -32.30
N TYR A 183 -33.98 -24.66 -32.09
CA TYR A 183 -33.98 -25.80 -33.03
C TYR A 183 -34.96 -26.91 -32.65
N LYS A 184 -35.89 -26.64 -31.72
CA LYS A 184 -36.86 -27.60 -31.15
C LYS A 184 -37.70 -28.36 -32.19
N SER A 185 -37.99 -27.74 -33.33
CA SER A 185 -38.76 -28.33 -34.43
C SER A 185 -37.92 -29.17 -35.41
N GLN A 186 -36.59 -29.08 -35.32
CA GLN A 186 -35.64 -29.75 -36.21
C GLN A 186 -34.87 -30.88 -35.49
N LEU A 187 -34.96 -30.94 -34.16
CA LEU A 187 -34.29 -31.95 -33.34
C LEU A 187 -35.19 -33.16 -33.08
N PRO A 188 -34.66 -34.40 -33.17
CA PRO A 188 -35.36 -35.59 -32.70
C PRO A 188 -35.75 -35.47 -31.23
N GLU A 189 -36.95 -35.96 -30.89
CA GLU A 189 -37.51 -35.87 -29.53
C GLU A 189 -36.63 -36.58 -28.49
N GLN A 190 -35.90 -37.60 -28.93
CA GLN A 190 -34.94 -38.39 -28.15
C GLN A 190 -33.66 -37.60 -27.80
N ASP A 191 -33.17 -36.76 -28.72
CA ASP A 191 -31.98 -35.93 -28.49
C ASP A 191 -32.32 -34.73 -27.58
N CYS A 192 -33.52 -34.16 -27.74
CA CYS A 192 -34.05 -33.13 -26.83
C CYS A 192 -34.18 -33.63 -25.38
N GLN A 193 -34.60 -34.89 -25.18
CA GLN A 193 -34.68 -35.49 -23.84
C GLN A 193 -33.29 -35.74 -23.25
N ASN A 194 -32.36 -36.30 -24.03
CA ASN A 194 -30.97 -36.49 -23.61
C ASN A 194 -30.30 -35.16 -23.19
N LEU A 195 -30.52 -34.08 -23.95
CA LEU A 195 -29.96 -32.78 -23.65
C LEU A 195 -30.51 -32.21 -22.33
N LYS A 196 -31.83 -32.34 -22.10
CA LYS A 196 -32.48 -31.90 -20.85
C LYS A 196 -31.98 -32.66 -19.63
N GLU A 197 -31.80 -33.98 -19.72
CA GLU A 197 -31.22 -34.76 -18.63
C GLU A 197 -29.79 -34.33 -18.32
N LYS A 198 -28.97 -34.09 -19.35
CA LYS A 198 -27.59 -33.62 -19.18
C LYS A 198 -27.50 -32.21 -18.60
N ILE A 199 -28.40 -31.31 -18.98
CA ILE A 199 -28.54 -29.97 -18.38
C ILE A 199 -28.93 -30.07 -16.90
N ALA A 200 -29.92 -30.89 -16.57
CA ALA A 200 -30.37 -31.11 -15.19
C ALA A 200 -29.24 -31.68 -14.32
N LYS A 201 -28.53 -32.69 -14.82
CA LYS A 201 -27.38 -33.30 -14.14
C LYS A 201 -26.25 -32.28 -13.92
N THR A 202 -25.97 -31.43 -14.91
CA THR A 202 -24.94 -30.37 -14.76
C THR A 202 -25.38 -29.33 -13.73
N ARG A 203 -26.67 -28.93 -13.71
CA ARG A 203 -27.21 -28.04 -12.67
C ARG A 203 -27.11 -28.61 -11.26
N GLU A 204 -27.39 -29.90 -11.07
CA GLU A 204 -27.25 -30.56 -9.76
C GLU A 204 -25.79 -30.53 -9.26
N VAL A 205 -24.82 -30.75 -10.16
CA VAL A 205 -23.39 -30.65 -9.84
C VAL A 205 -23.02 -29.21 -9.45
N LEU A 206 -23.60 -28.20 -10.10
CA LEU A 206 -23.37 -26.78 -9.78
C LEU A 206 -24.00 -26.35 -8.46
N VAL A 207 -25.15 -26.92 -8.06
CA VAL A 207 -25.76 -26.68 -6.74
C VAL A 207 -24.87 -27.19 -5.61
N ASN A 208 -24.13 -28.28 -5.85
CA ASN A 208 -23.18 -28.85 -4.88
C ASN A 208 -21.76 -28.27 -4.97
N LYS A 209 -21.55 -27.11 -5.62
CA LYS A 209 -20.23 -26.48 -5.88
C LYS A 209 -19.25 -26.42 -4.71
N ASP A 210 -19.74 -26.39 -3.47
CA ASP A 210 -18.89 -26.33 -2.26
C ASP A 210 -18.28 -27.70 -1.88
N ASN A 211 -18.80 -28.80 -2.43
CA ASN A 211 -18.38 -30.19 -2.15
C ASN A 211 -17.81 -30.93 -3.38
N VAL A 212 -17.78 -30.30 -4.56
CA VAL A 212 -17.27 -30.92 -5.80
C VAL A 212 -15.96 -30.28 -6.24
N THR A 213 -15.05 -31.10 -6.77
CA THR A 213 -13.80 -30.61 -7.36
C THR A 213 -14.06 -29.90 -8.69
N SER A 214 -13.20 -28.95 -9.05
CA SER A 214 -13.22 -28.28 -10.35
C SER A 214 -13.20 -29.28 -11.53
N GLN A 215 -12.59 -30.44 -11.34
CA GLN A 215 -12.57 -31.52 -12.33
C GLN A 215 -13.96 -32.13 -12.58
N ALA A 216 -14.75 -32.40 -11.55
CA ALA A 216 -16.08 -32.99 -11.70
C ALA A 216 -17.04 -32.04 -12.44
N ILE A 217 -16.90 -30.72 -12.22
CA ILE A 217 -17.66 -29.70 -12.94
C ILE A 217 -17.24 -29.67 -14.42
N ARG A 218 -15.95 -29.75 -14.71
CA ARG A 218 -15.43 -29.83 -16.09
C ARG A 218 -15.85 -31.10 -16.82
N ASP A 219 -15.91 -32.24 -16.12
CA ASP A 219 -16.35 -33.51 -16.70
C ASP A 219 -17.84 -33.46 -17.06
N ALA A 220 -18.69 -32.94 -16.16
CA ALA A 220 -20.12 -32.74 -16.42
C ALA A 220 -20.36 -31.74 -17.57
N MET A 221 -19.59 -30.65 -17.58
CA MET A 221 -19.58 -29.68 -18.68
C MET A 221 -19.17 -30.33 -20.01
N GLY A 222 -18.14 -31.18 -20.01
CA GLY A 222 -17.69 -31.90 -21.20
C GLY A 222 -18.73 -32.88 -21.74
N GLU A 223 -19.42 -33.62 -20.86
CA GLU A 223 -20.54 -34.48 -21.24
C GLU A 223 -21.69 -33.69 -21.89
N LEU A 224 -22.03 -32.51 -21.34
CA LEU A 224 -23.06 -31.63 -21.89
C LEU A 224 -22.65 -31.05 -23.24
N GLN A 225 -21.39 -30.65 -23.38
CA GLN A 225 -20.86 -30.08 -24.62
C GLN A 225 -20.78 -31.10 -25.75
N GLN A 226 -20.45 -32.37 -25.44
CA GLN A 226 -20.51 -33.47 -26.41
C GLN A 226 -21.94 -33.82 -26.84
N ALA A 227 -22.91 -33.72 -25.93
CA ALA A 227 -24.31 -33.97 -26.26
C ALA A 227 -24.94 -32.82 -27.07
N SER A 228 -24.37 -31.61 -27.01
CA SER A 228 -24.82 -30.42 -27.73
C SER A 228 -24.18 -30.25 -29.12
N LEU A 229 -23.23 -31.11 -29.49
CA LEU A 229 -22.56 -31.16 -30.81
C LEU A 229 -23.30 -32.12 -31.74
#